data_AF-A0A9N9NQ08-F1
#
_entry.id   AF-A0A9N9NQ08-F1
#
_cell.length_a   1.000
_cell.length_b   1.000
_cell.length_c   1.000
_cell.angle_alpha   90.00
_cell.angle_beta   90.00
_cell.angle_gamma   90.00
#
_symmetry.space_group_name_H-M   'P 1'
#
loop_
_entity.id
_entity.type
_entity.pdbx_description
1 polymer ?
#
loop_
_entity_poly.entity_id
_entity_poly.type
_entity_poly.pdbx_seq_one_letter_code
_entity_poly.pdbx_strand_id
1 'polypeptide(L)'
;EWATFYGWMDASVLYCAIVIIMVIRKLNLVAKQIDGLDFSSTFRSSSHPPLISKTMILSVVRRVIWYPVILLAQFSGGLSETYFYLNHAISYPIMIICFVAMSIQGFLNALVFSQDIAVTLLQPSPLEWLRYMLLIKLFSPPKIPSRVILSNHLSSINSVVNDNSDNQNIVQGSSIELTKRISRISEEFKEIETTLSRL
;
A
#
# COMPACT_ATOMS: atom_id res chain seq x y z
N GLU A 1 -41.62 -10.59 10.25
CA GLU A 1 -41.06 -10.40 8.90
C GLU A 1 -39.57 -10.07 8.95
N TRP A 2 -39.17 -8.98 9.64
CA TRP A 2 -37.77 -8.57 9.80
C TRP A 2 -36.86 -9.65 10.40
N ALA A 3 -37.25 -10.28 11.50
CA ALA A 3 -36.44 -11.35 12.12
C ALA A 3 -36.17 -12.53 11.17
N THR A 4 -37.15 -12.88 10.33
CA THR A 4 -37.00 -13.93 9.33
C THR A 4 -36.02 -13.50 8.24
N PHE A 5 -36.11 -12.25 7.76
CA PHE A 5 -35.19 -11.70 6.77
C PHE A 5 -33.73 -11.68 7.25
N TYR A 6 -33.49 -11.20 8.48
CA TYR A 6 -32.15 -11.21 9.08
C TYR A 6 -31.65 -12.64 9.34
N GLY A 7 -32.52 -13.55 9.79
CA GLY A 7 -32.16 -14.96 9.95
C GLY A 7 -31.72 -15.63 8.64
N TRP A 8 -32.38 -15.30 7.52
CA TRP A 8 -31.98 -15.79 6.19
C TRP A 8 -30.67 -15.18 5.70
N MET A 9 -30.45 -13.88 5.94
CA MET A 9 -29.17 -13.23 5.66
C MET A 9 -28.03 -13.89 6.44
N ASP A 10 -28.23 -14.11 7.74
CA ASP A 10 -27.25 -14.73 8.61
C ASP A 10 -26.95 -16.17 8.19
N ALA A 11 -27.97 -16.96 7.84
CA ALA A 11 -27.81 -18.31 7.31
C ALA A 11 -27.06 -18.33 5.97
N SER A 12 -27.32 -17.37 5.08
CA SER A 12 -26.63 -17.23 3.79
C SER A 12 -25.14 -16.90 3.97
N VAL A 13 -24.82 -15.97 4.87
CA VAL A 13 -23.43 -15.61 5.22
C VAL A 13 -22.70 -16.80 5.84
N LEU A 14 -23.35 -17.51 6.77
CA LEU A 14 -22.77 -18.67 7.42
C LEU A 14 -22.54 -19.82 6.43
N TYR A 15 -23.48 -20.05 5.51
CA TYR A 15 -23.34 -21.02 4.42
C TYR A 15 -22.14 -20.66 3.51
N CYS A 16 -22.02 -19.39 3.12
CA CYS A 16 -20.90 -18.89 2.33
C CYS A 16 -19.55 -19.14 3.03
N ALA A 17 -19.48 -18.81 4.33
CA ALA A 17 -18.28 -19.05 5.13
C ALA A 17 -17.92 -20.54 5.20
N ILE A 18 -18.90 -21.43 5.42
CA ILE A 18 -18.68 -22.88 5.46
C ILE A 18 -18.13 -23.39 4.13
N VAL A 19 -18.72 -22.98 3.00
CA VAL A 19 -18.27 -23.37 1.66
C VAL A 19 -16.83 -22.94 1.43
N ILE A 20 -16.49 -21.69 1.75
CA ILE A 20 -15.12 -21.18 1.61
C ILE A 20 -14.15 -21.98 2.49
N ILE A 21 -14.51 -22.25 3.75
CA ILE A 21 -13.70 -23.06 4.67
C ILE A 21 -13.50 -24.48 4.12
N MET A 22 -14.54 -25.11 3.57
CA MET A 22 -14.43 -26.44 2.95
C MET A 22 -13.47 -26.44 1.77
N VAL A 23 -13.55 -25.43 0.89
CA VAL A 23 -12.65 -25.27 -0.25
C VAL A 23 -11.20 -25.10 0.23
N ILE A 24 -10.96 -24.25 1.24
CA ILE A 24 -9.63 -24.06 1.82
C ILE A 24 -9.09 -25.36 2.43
N ARG A 25 -9.91 -26.10 3.20
CA ARG A 25 -9.50 -27.39 3.78
C ARG A 25 -9.14 -28.40 2.69
N LYS A 26 -9.92 -28.45 1.61
CA LYS A 26 -9.66 -29.32 0.47
C LYS A 26 -8.36 -28.93 -0.26
N LEU A 27 -8.13 -27.64 -0.49
CA LEU A 27 -6.88 -27.14 -1.08
C LEU A 27 -5.67 -27.47 -0.22
N ASN A 28 -5.76 -27.26 1.10
CA ASN A 28 -4.68 -27.62 2.03
C ASN A 28 -4.41 -29.13 2.09
N LEU A 29 -5.45 -29.96 1.94
CA LEU A 29 -5.30 -31.41 1.88
C LEU A 29 -4.56 -31.83 0.59
N VAL A 30 -4.96 -31.26 -0.55
CA VAL A 30 -4.29 -31.50 -1.84
C VAL A 30 -2.85 -31.03 -1.81
N ALA A 31 -2.58 -29.84 -1.24
CA ALA A 31 -1.22 -29.32 -1.06
C ALA A 31 -0.34 -30.28 -0.24
N LYS A 32 -0.87 -30.81 0.87
CA LYS A 32 -0.15 -31.80 1.70
C LYS A 32 0.14 -33.11 0.96
N GLN A 33 -0.76 -33.57 0.09
CA GLN A 33 -0.51 -34.78 -0.72
C GLN A 33 0.64 -34.58 -1.71
N ILE A 34 0.71 -33.40 -2.33
CA ILE A 34 1.79 -33.05 -3.26
C ILE A 34 3.13 -32.96 -2.51
N ASP A 35 3.16 -32.30 -1.35
CA ASP A 35 4.38 -32.19 -0.54
C ASP A 35 4.88 -33.56 -0.01
N GLY A 36 3.96 -34.48 0.29
CA GLY A 36 4.31 -35.84 0.74
C GLY A 36 4.89 -36.73 -0.36
N LEU A 37 4.46 -36.54 -1.62
CA LEU A 37 4.97 -37.26 -2.79
C LEU A 37 6.39 -36.81 -3.17
N ASP A 38 6.67 -35.50 -3.10
CA ASP A 38 7.99 -34.93 -3.42
C ASP A 38 9.10 -35.36 -2.43
N PHE A 39 8.74 -35.63 -1.17
CA PHE A 39 9.71 -36.04 -0.15
C PHE A 39 10.23 -37.46 -0.38
N SER A 40 9.47 -38.32 -1.07
CA SER A 40 9.89 -39.69 -1.37
C SER A 40 10.69 -39.82 -2.68
N SER A 41 10.65 -38.84 -3.59
CA SER A 41 11.28 -38.92 -4.92
C SER A 41 12.54 -38.07 -5.11
N THR A 42 12.94 -37.22 -4.15
CA THR A 42 13.96 -36.18 -4.41
C THR A 42 15.12 -36.14 -3.42
N PHE A 43 15.72 -37.31 -3.13
CA PHE A 43 17.14 -37.36 -2.74
C PHE A 43 18.09 -37.46 -3.94
N ARG A 44 17.58 -37.43 -5.18
CA ARG A 44 18.40 -37.50 -6.39
C ARG A 44 18.36 -36.20 -7.19
N SER A 45 19.30 -35.34 -6.83
CA SER A 45 20.16 -34.61 -7.77
C SER A 45 19.48 -33.74 -8.83
N SER A 46 19.51 -32.43 -8.58
CA SER A 46 20.27 -31.44 -9.36
C SER A 46 19.47 -30.16 -9.65
N SER A 47 20.09 -29.04 -9.28
CA SER A 47 19.95 -27.72 -9.90
C SER A 47 18.59 -26.99 -9.74
N HIS A 48 18.52 -26.15 -8.69
CA HIS A 48 17.50 -25.14 -8.36
C HIS A 48 16.83 -24.38 -9.53
N PRO A 49 15.63 -23.74 -9.34
CA PRO A 49 14.75 -23.74 -8.15
C PRO A 49 13.23 -23.89 -8.45
N PRO A 50 12.48 -24.78 -7.77
CA PRO A 50 11.02 -24.68 -7.69
C PRO A 50 10.50 -23.85 -6.49
N LEU A 51 11.39 -23.34 -5.63
CA LEU A 51 11.06 -22.59 -4.41
C LEU A 51 10.15 -21.36 -4.65
N ILE A 52 10.25 -20.72 -5.82
CA ILE A 52 9.44 -19.55 -6.21
C ILE A 52 7.97 -19.92 -6.45
N SER A 53 7.69 -21.13 -6.96
CA SER A 53 6.31 -21.56 -7.24
C SER A 53 5.52 -21.87 -5.95
N LYS A 54 6.18 -22.46 -4.94
CA LYS A 54 5.56 -22.77 -3.65
C LYS A 54 5.17 -21.50 -2.88
N THR A 55 6.01 -20.47 -2.88
CA THR A 55 5.69 -19.19 -2.23
C THR A 55 4.56 -18.43 -2.90
N MET A 56 4.46 -18.48 -4.24
CA MET A 56 3.32 -17.90 -4.96
C MET A 56 2.01 -18.60 -4.62
N ILE A 57 2.00 -19.95 -4.60
CA ILE A 57 0.81 -20.74 -4.24
C ILE A 57 0.39 -20.47 -2.79
N LEU A 58 1.35 -20.43 -1.85
CA LEU A 58 1.05 -20.15 -0.43
C LEU A 58 0.50 -18.73 -0.23
N SER A 59 1.00 -17.76 -1.01
CA SER A 59 0.51 -16.38 -1.02
C SER A 59 -0.94 -16.31 -1.49
N VAL A 60 -1.29 -17.01 -2.57
CA VAL A 60 -2.66 -17.07 -3.10
C VAL A 60 -3.60 -17.71 -2.08
N VAL A 61 -3.22 -18.85 -1.48
CA VAL A 61 -4.04 -19.52 -0.46
C VAL A 61 -4.25 -18.62 0.77
N ARG A 62 -3.21 -17.89 1.19
CA ARG A 62 -3.32 -16.94 2.30
C ARG A 62 -4.31 -15.81 2.00
N ARG A 63 -4.32 -15.29 0.76
CA ARG A 63 -5.31 -14.28 0.33
C ARG A 63 -6.72 -14.82 0.34
N VAL A 64 -6.93 -16.04 -0.17
CA VAL A 64 -8.24 -16.71 -0.17
C VAL A 64 -8.78 -16.90 1.25
N ILE A 65 -7.90 -17.13 2.24
CA ILE A 65 -8.27 -17.23 3.66
C ILE A 65 -8.77 -15.91 4.26
N TRP A 66 -8.34 -14.75 3.75
CA TRP A 66 -8.77 -13.45 4.30
C TRP A 66 -10.20 -13.04 3.91
N TYR A 67 -10.69 -13.48 2.75
CA TYR A 67 -12.06 -13.18 2.27
C TYR A 67 -13.18 -13.60 3.24
N PRO A 68 -13.20 -14.83 3.81
CA PRO A 68 -14.22 -15.20 4.78
C PRO A 68 -14.10 -14.42 6.09
N VAL A 69 -12.91 -13.91 6.44
CA VAL A 69 -12.73 -13.07 7.64
C VAL A 69 -13.39 -11.70 7.46
N ILE A 70 -13.34 -11.14 6.25
CA ILE A 70 -14.05 -9.89 5.91
C ILE A 70 -15.57 -10.08 6.01
N LEU A 71 -16.09 -11.21 5.52
CA LEU A 71 -17.51 -11.57 5.61
C LEU A 71 -18.00 -11.68 7.08
N LEU A 72 -17.18 -12.25 7.96
CA LEU A 72 -17.51 -12.36 9.39
C LEU A 72 -17.62 -11.00 10.07
N ALA A 73 -16.83 -10.01 9.65
CA ALA A 73 -16.91 -8.68 10.23
C ALA A 73 -18.24 -7.98 9.84
N GLN A 74 -18.74 -8.23 8.64
CA GLN A 74 -20.01 -7.68 8.14
C GLN A 74 -21.24 -8.20 8.90
N PHE A 75 -21.15 -9.43 9.44
CA PHE A 75 -22.18 -10.05 10.28
C PHE A 75 -22.45 -9.29 11.58
N SER A 76 -21.39 -8.72 12.17
CA SER A 76 -21.48 -8.01 13.46
C SER A 76 -22.40 -6.79 13.41
N GLY A 77 -22.47 -6.11 12.26
CA GLY A 77 -23.36 -4.97 12.05
C GLY A 77 -24.84 -5.36 12.11
N GLY A 78 -25.20 -6.48 11.47
CA GLY A 78 -26.58 -6.99 11.46
C GLY A 78 -27.06 -7.44 12.84
N LEU A 79 -26.18 -8.07 13.63
CA LEU A 79 -26.49 -8.45 15.01
C LEU A 79 -26.82 -7.23 15.89
N SER A 80 -26.12 -6.12 15.69
CA SER A 80 -26.32 -4.89 16.46
C SER A 80 -27.71 -4.29 16.23
N GLU A 81 -28.13 -4.29 14.97
CA GLU A 81 -29.40 -3.72 14.52
C GLU A 81 -30.56 -4.60 14.98
N THR A 82 -30.38 -5.92 14.90
CA THR A 82 -31.34 -6.91 15.43
C THR A 82 -31.49 -6.78 16.95
N TYR A 83 -30.39 -6.60 17.68
CA TYR A 83 -30.43 -6.41 19.13
C TYR A 83 -31.14 -5.12 19.52
N PHE A 84 -30.84 -4.01 18.81
CA PHE A 84 -31.48 -2.73 19.03
C PHE A 84 -33.00 -2.82 18.78
N TYR A 85 -33.40 -3.52 17.72
CA TYR A 85 -34.80 -3.75 17.38
C TYR A 85 -35.53 -4.55 18.46
N LEU A 86 -34.92 -5.60 19.02
CA LEU A 86 -35.55 -6.46 20.03
C LEU A 86 -35.70 -5.80 21.39
N ASN A 87 -34.70 -5.03 21.83
CA ASN A 87 -34.68 -4.50 23.19
C ASN A 87 -35.20 -3.06 23.29
N HIS A 88 -35.36 -2.34 22.17
CA HIS A 88 -35.70 -0.91 22.13
C HIS A 88 -34.82 -0.01 23.02
N ALA A 89 -33.68 -0.53 23.48
CA ALA A 89 -32.78 0.10 24.42
C ALA A 89 -31.35 -0.05 23.91
N ILE A 90 -30.63 1.07 23.85
CA ILE A 90 -29.25 1.11 23.40
C ILE A 90 -28.37 0.76 24.59
N SER A 91 -27.89 -0.48 24.65
CA SER A 91 -26.85 -0.81 25.61
C SER A 91 -25.50 -0.28 25.08
N TYR A 92 -24.86 0.58 25.88
CA TYR A 92 -23.52 1.08 25.60
C TYR A 92 -22.48 -0.02 25.28
N PRO A 93 -22.42 -1.17 25.99
CA PRO A 93 -21.41 -2.19 25.68
C PRO A 93 -21.58 -2.79 24.28
N ILE A 94 -22.81 -2.98 23.80
CA ILE A 94 -23.05 -3.53 22.46
C ILE A 94 -22.63 -2.53 21.39
N MET A 95 -22.90 -1.25 21.59
CA MET A 95 -22.44 -0.20 20.68
C MET A 95 -20.91 -0.17 20.56
N ILE A 96 -20.17 -0.34 21.67
CA ILE A 96 -18.70 -0.43 21.65
C ILE A 96 -18.22 -1.67 20.89
N ILE A 97 -18.84 -2.83 21.11
CA ILE A 97 -18.49 -4.07 20.40
C ILE A 97 -18.68 -3.89 18.88
N CYS A 98 -19.76 -3.24 18.47
CA CYS A 98 -20.05 -2.99 17.05
C CYS A 98 -19.07 -2.00 16.43
N PHE A 99 -18.70 -0.96 17.16
CA PHE A 99 -17.68 0.00 16.72
C PHE A 99 -16.32 -0.68 16.52
N VAL A 100 -15.92 -1.54 17.46
CA VAL A 100 -14.69 -2.35 17.34
C VAL A 100 -14.79 -3.28 16.14
N ALA A 101 -15.92 -3.97 15.95
CA ALA A 101 -16.10 -4.91 14.85
C ALA A 101 -16.08 -4.22 13.47
N MET A 102 -16.72 -3.05 13.33
CA MET A 102 -16.63 -2.23 12.10
C MET A 102 -15.22 -1.69 11.86
N SER A 103 -14.51 -1.30 12.91
CA SER A 103 -13.11 -0.87 12.80
C SER A 103 -12.20 -2.01 12.33
N ILE A 104 -12.41 -3.22 12.86
CA ILE A 104 -11.71 -4.43 12.42
C ILE A 104 -12.04 -4.73 10.95
N GLN A 105 -13.30 -4.58 10.52
CA GLN A 105 -13.67 -4.75 9.11
C GLN A 105 -12.88 -3.82 8.19
N GLY A 106 -12.84 -2.53 8.52
CA GLY A 106 -12.07 -1.53 7.76
C GLY A 106 -10.57 -1.85 7.73
N PHE A 107 -10.01 -2.24 8.88
CA PHE A 107 -8.60 -2.63 8.99
C PHE A 107 -8.28 -3.88 8.15
N LEU A 108 -9.13 -4.90 8.18
CA LEU A 108 -8.96 -6.13 7.39
C LEU A 108 -9.09 -5.86 5.89
N ASN A 109 -10.02 -5.02 5.48
CA ASN A 109 -10.14 -4.59 4.08
C ASN A 109 -8.88 -3.86 3.63
N ALA A 110 -8.36 -2.93 4.43
CA ALA A 110 -7.11 -2.24 4.14
C ALA A 110 -5.92 -3.21 4.06
N LEU A 111 -5.87 -4.19 4.96
CA LEU A 111 -4.83 -5.23 4.97
C LEU A 111 -4.90 -6.09 3.70
N VAL A 112 -6.09 -6.52 3.27
CA VAL A 112 -6.27 -7.26 2.01
C VAL A 112 -5.87 -6.41 0.80
N PHE A 113 -6.27 -5.13 0.76
CA PHE A 113 -5.84 -4.22 -0.31
C PHE A 113 -4.32 -4.01 -0.33
N SER A 114 -3.68 -3.88 0.84
CA SER A 114 -2.22 -3.74 0.92
C SER A 114 -1.46 -4.98 0.45
N GLN A 115 -2.11 -6.14 0.48
CA GLN A 115 -1.53 -7.40 0.02
C GLN A 115 -1.74 -7.63 -1.46
N ASP A 116 -2.54 -6.84 -2.17
CA ASP A 116 -2.88 -7.10 -3.56
C ASP A 116 -1.65 -6.96 -4.50
N ILE A 117 -1.52 -7.90 -5.43
CA ILE A 117 -0.33 -8.05 -6.29
C ILE A 117 -0.21 -6.90 -7.29
N ALA A 118 -1.33 -6.23 -7.61
CA ALA A 118 -1.35 -5.06 -8.46
C ALA A 118 -0.51 -3.91 -7.89
N VAL A 119 -0.43 -3.79 -6.56
CA VAL A 119 0.45 -2.83 -5.87
C VAL A 119 1.87 -3.37 -5.80
N THR A 120 2.05 -4.67 -5.58
CA THR A 120 3.38 -5.29 -5.45
C THR A 120 4.16 -5.35 -6.77
N LEU A 121 3.47 -5.36 -7.92
CA LEU A 121 4.09 -5.30 -9.25
C LEU A 121 4.47 -3.87 -9.66
N LEU A 122 3.85 -2.85 -9.05
CA LEU A 122 4.09 -1.43 -9.38
C LEU A 122 4.86 -0.67 -8.30
N GLN A 123 4.97 -1.20 -7.07
CA GLN A 123 5.69 -0.55 -5.98
C GLN A 123 6.94 -1.35 -5.57
N PRO A 124 8.09 -0.69 -5.41
CA PRO A 124 9.24 -1.28 -4.74
C PRO A 124 8.81 -1.70 -3.33
N SER A 125 9.39 -2.80 -2.85
CA SER A 125 9.02 -3.42 -1.58
C SER A 125 8.89 -2.36 -0.46
N PRO A 126 7.98 -2.52 0.53
CA PRO A 126 7.84 -1.55 1.62
C PRO A 126 9.16 -1.32 2.38
N LEU A 127 10.08 -2.30 2.32
CA LEU A 127 11.45 -2.18 2.82
C LEU A 127 12.31 -1.23 1.99
N GLU A 128 12.17 -1.25 0.67
CA GLU A 128 12.77 -0.27 -0.23
C GLU A 128 12.12 1.11 -0.06
N TRP A 129 10.81 1.20 0.16
CA TRP A 129 10.16 2.48 0.43
C TRP A 129 10.64 3.09 1.75
N LEU A 130 10.81 2.28 2.80
CA LEU A 130 11.44 2.70 4.06
C LEU A 130 12.90 3.14 3.83
N ARG A 131 13.64 2.41 2.99
CA ARG A 131 15.01 2.77 2.60
C ARG A 131 15.02 4.10 1.85
N TYR A 132 14.11 4.33 0.91
CA TYR A 132 13.98 5.59 0.19
C TYR A 132 13.56 6.74 1.13
N MET A 133 12.65 6.50 2.06
CA MET A 133 12.22 7.49 3.03
C MET A 133 13.34 7.84 4.03
N LEU A 134 14.14 6.85 4.44
CA LEU A 134 15.36 7.05 5.23
C LEU A 134 16.43 7.79 4.44
N LEU A 135 16.66 7.43 3.17
CA LEU A 135 17.61 8.12 2.29
C LEU A 135 17.19 9.57 2.06
N ILE A 136 15.90 9.83 1.79
CA ILE A 136 15.37 11.19 1.65
C ILE A 136 15.56 11.97 2.96
N LYS A 137 15.33 11.38 4.13
CA LYS A 137 15.60 12.06 5.41
C LYS A 137 17.08 12.26 5.71
N LEU A 138 17.95 11.33 5.28
CA LEU A 138 19.40 11.39 5.53
C LEU A 138 20.09 12.37 4.58
N PHE A 139 19.63 12.46 3.34
CA PHE A 139 20.13 13.37 2.31
C PHE A 139 19.32 14.66 2.17
N SER A 140 18.26 14.83 2.95
CA SER A 140 17.59 16.13 3.05
C SER A 140 18.62 17.13 3.55
N PRO A 141 18.96 18.17 2.77
CA PRO A 141 19.92 19.16 3.20
C PRO A 141 19.43 19.71 4.55
N PRO A 142 20.32 19.86 5.55
CA PRO A 142 19.92 20.45 6.81
C PRO A 142 19.22 21.76 6.46
N LYS A 143 18.00 21.95 6.97
CA LYS A 143 17.32 23.24 6.88
C LYS A 143 18.19 24.22 7.65
N ILE A 144 19.15 24.82 6.95
CA ILE A 144 19.95 25.92 7.47
C ILE A 144 18.89 26.97 7.81
N PRO A 145 18.69 27.31 9.09
CA PRO A 145 17.73 28.32 9.46
C PRO A 145 18.17 29.61 8.76
N SER A 146 17.42 30.01 7.72
CA SER A 146 17.67 31.18 6.89
C SER A 146 17.49 32.51 7.65
N ARG A 147 17.53 32.49 8.98
CA ARG A 147 17.19 33.61 9.86
C ARG A 147 18.38 34.39 10.42
N VAL A 148 19.62 34.09 10.05
CA VAL A 148 20.79 34.74 10.69
C VAL A 148 21.70 35.52 9.74
N ILE A 149 21.54 35.42 8.40
CA ILE A 149 22.44 36.14 7.46
C ILE A 149 21.66 37.10 6.55
N LEU A 150 20.73 37.87 7.11
CA LEU A 150 20.17 39.05 6.42
C LEU A 150 20.05 40.28 7.33
N SER A 151 20.68 40.30 8.52
CA SER A 151 20.70 41.51 9.36
C SER A 151 22.01 42.29 9.31
N ASN A 152 23.12 41.70 8.84
CA ASN A 152 24.43 42.36 8.92
C ASN A 152 24.99 42.84 7.58
N HIS A 153 24.34 42.53 6.44
CA HIS A 153 24.81 42.97 5.11
C HIS A 153 24.08 44.22 4.58
N LEU A 154 23.04 44.71 5.27
CA LEU A 154 22.32 45.92 4.88
C LEU A 154 22.89 47.22 5.48
N SER A 155 23.91 47.15 6.33
CA SER A 155 24.59 48.34 6.87
C SER A 155 25.86 48.72 6.11
N SER A 156 26.31 47.94 5.11
CA SER A 156 27.55 48.21 4.36
C SER A 156 27.31 48.55 2.88
N ILE A 157 26.06 48.68 2.42
CA ILE A 157 25.71 49.06 1.04
C ILE A 157 25.17 50.50 1.02
N ASN A 158 25.87 51.44 1.64
CA ASN A 158 25.60 52.87 1.48
C ASN A 158 26.88 53.70 1.23
N SER A 159 28.04 53.08 0.96
CA SER A 159 29.30 53.85 0.82
C SER A 159 30.17 53.52 -0.38
N VAL A 160 29.68 52.77 -1.38
CA VAL A 160 30.46 52.57 -2.62
C VAL A 160 29.57 52.87 -3.83
N VAL A 161 29.34 54.17 -3.98
CA VAL A 161 29.08 54.84 -5.26
C VAL A 161 30.44 55.00 -5.95
N ASN A 162 30.48 54.78 -7.27
CA ASN A 162 31.66 54.72 -8.16
C ASN A 162 32.54 53.47 -7.95
N ASP A 163 32.86 52.64 -8.94
CA ASP A 163 33.05 52.87 -10.38
C ASP A 163 32.77 51.60 -11.19
N ASN A 164 32.45 51.84 -12.46
CA ASN A 164 32.65 50.97 -13.63
C ASN A 164 31.79 49.69 -13.79
N SER A 165 30.72 49.89 -14.56
CA SER A 165 30.42 49.15 -15.80
C SER A 165 31.55 48.23 -16.25
N ASP A 166 31.25 46.93 -16.37
CA ASP A 166 31.79 45.96 -17.33
C ASP A 166 32.00 44.59 -16.66
N ASN A 167 30.92 43.92 -16.22
CA ASN A 167 30.92 42.45 -16.04
C ASN A 167 29.52 41.82 -15.78
N GLN A 168 28.47 42.30 -16.45
CA GLN A 168 27.13 41.67 -16.37
C GLN A 168 26.88 40.55 -17.40
N ASN A 169 27.83 40.24 -18.29
CA ASN A 169 27.57 39.31 -19.41
C ASN A 169 27.86 37.82 -19.14
N ILE A 170 28.45 37.43 -18.00
CA ILE A 170 28.87 36.03 -17.78
C ILE A 170 27.80 35.20 -17.03
N VAL A 171 26.97 35.82 -16.20
CA VAL A 171 25.98 35.07 -15.39
C VAL A 171 24.71 34.72 -16.16
N GLN A 172 24.40 35.45 -17.25
CA GLN A 172 23.18 35.22 -18.04
C GLN A 172 23.31 34.02 -19.00
N GLY A 173 24.52 33.63 -19.42
CA GLY A 173 24.74 32.51 -20.33
C GLY A 173 24.49 31.12 -19.72
N SER A 174 24.77 30.96 -18.42
CA SER A 174 24.58 29.69 -17.70
C SER A 174 23.09 29.32 -17.54
N SER A 175 22.24 30.31 -17.28
CA SER A 175 20.80 30.10 -17.07
C SER A 175 20.07 29.67 -18.35
N ILE A 176 20.49 30.21 -19.50
CA ILE A 176 19.89 29.89 -20.81
C ILE A 176 20.25 28.46 -21.22
N GLU A 177 21.48 28.02 -20.97
CA GLU A 177 21.93 26.65 -21.28
C GLU A 177 21.22 25.60 -20.39
N LEU A 178 20.98 25.92 -19.12
CA LEU A 178 20.23 25.03 -18.22
C LEU A 178 18.77 24.88 -18.67
N THR A 179 18.13 25.98 -19.06
CA THR A 179 16.74 25.98 -19.53
C THR A 179 16.58 25.16 -20.80
N LYS A 180 17.57 25.20 -21.70
CA LYS A 180 17.60 24.40 -22.94
C LYS A 180 17.81 22.90 -22.70
N ARG A 181 18.54 22.53 -21.65
CA ARG A 181 18.70 21.11 -21.26
C ARG A 181 17.43 20.54 -20.63
N ILE A 182 16.73 21.34 -19.82
CA ILE A 182 15.47 20.94 -19.19
C ILE A 182 14.37 20.71 -20.23
N SER A 183 14.26 21.58 -21.25
CA SER A 183 13.26 21.39 -22.30
C SER A 183 13.51 20.14 -23.14
N ARG A 184 14.78 19.78 -23.41
CA ARG A 184 15.13 18.55 -24.15
C ARG A 184 14.74 17.28 -23.36
N ILE A 185 15.00 17.25 -22.06
CA ILE A 185 14.65 16.11 -21.20
C ILE A 185 13.11 15.95 -21.11
N SER A 186 12.37 17.06 -21.11
CA SER A 186 10.90 17.02 -21.07
C SER A 186 10.27 16.42 -22.33
N GLU A 187 10.88 16.62 -23.50
CA GLU A 187 10.41 16.02 -24.76
C GLU A 187 10.67 14.51 -24.80
N GLU A 188 11.86 14.06 -24.39
CA GLU A 188 12.18 12.63 -24.33
C GLU A 188 11.24 11.85 -23.38
N PHE A 189 10.86 12.46 -22.27
CA PHE A 189 9.93 11.83 -21.31
C PHE A 189 8.53 11.62 -21.92
N LYS A 190 8.08 12.54 -22.76
CA LYS A 190 6.77 12.49 -23.42
C LYS A 190 6.72 11.43 -24.53
N GLU A 191 7.85 11.21 -25.20
CA GLU A 191 8.00 10.14 -26.20
C GLU A 191 7.98 8.75 -25.55
N ILE A 192 8.60 8.59 -24.37
CA ILE A 192 8.56 7.35 -23.60
C ILE A 192 7.11 7.06 -23.13
N GLU A 193 6.39 8.05 -22.62
CA GLU A 193 5.01 7.90 -22.14
C GLU A 193 4.03 7.50 -23.27
N THR A 194 4.20 8.08 -24.47
CA THR A 194 3.40 7.72 -25.65
C THR A 194 3.75 6.34 -26.21
N THR A 195 4.98 5.87 -26.04
CA THR A 195 5.38 4.51 -26.43
C THR A 195 4.83 3.47 -25.45
N LEU A 196 4.83 3.77 -24.15
CA LEU A 196 4.33 2.88 -23.11
C LEU A 196 2.81 2.69 -23.17
N SER A 197 2.06 3.70 -23.62
CA SER A 197 0.59 3.64 -23.75
C SER A 197 0.09 2.88 -24.99
N ARG A 198 1.00 2.49 -25.90
CA ARG A 198 0.69 1.67 -27.07
C ARG A 198 0.98 0.17 -26.88
N LEU A 199 1.62 -0.20 -25.77
CA LEU A 199 1.87 -1.58 -25.35
C LEU A 199 0.75 -2.07 -24.42
#